data_AF-A0A396GIF2-F1
#
_entry.id   AF-A0A396GIF2-F1
#
_cell.length_a   1.000
_cell.length_b   1.000
_cell.length_c   1.000
_cell.angle_alpha   90.00
_cell.angle_beta   90.00
_cell.angle_gamma   90.00
#
_symmetry.space_group_name_H-M   'P 1'
#
loop_
_entity.id
_entity.type
_entity.pdbx_description
1 polymer ?
#
loop_
_entity_poly.entity_id
_entity_poly.type
_entity_poly.pdbx_seq_one_letter_code
_entity_poly.pdbx_strand_id
1 'polypeptide(L)'
;MLNKLPTDENLASRGCYMPSMCSLCCRYAETSFHIFFECSFAAKLWCWFASILNKTLVFQSVEEIWSICNRSWNPQYQLVITATMINIINSIWYARNQQRFSNKKIHWRSSISTVISNTALSGNLTKAVASASISNFVILKKFNVNLHPHKAPKIIEVLRKPPIPLWTKCNTDGSSTSTSSACGGIFRNHDSALLLCFAENTGEGNAFHAELSGAMRAIELAKQYNWNNLWLECDSNLVIMAIKNHSIP
;
A
#
# COMPACT_ATOMS: atom_id res chain seq x y z
N MET A 1 -5.97 4.17 24.28
CA MET A 1 -5.44 3.18 25.26
C MET A 1 -6.62 2.57 26.01
N LEU A 2 -6.67 1.26 26.24
CA LEU A 2 -7.85 0.58 26.83
C LEU A 2 -7.95 0.66 28.36
N ASN A 3 -7.36 1.67 29.02
CA ASN A 3 -7.31 1.83 30.49
C ASN A 3 -6.80 0.58 31.25
N LYS A 4 -5.96 -0.23 30.60
CA LYS A 4 -5.39 -1.46 31.18
C LYS A 4 -4.05 -1.21 31.89
N LEU A 5 -3.35 -0.12 31.57
CA LEU A 5 -2.02 0.17 32.12
C LEU A 5 -2.10 0.50 33.62
N PRO A 6 -1.18 -0.01 34.46
CA PRO A 6 -1.15 0.25 35.90
C PRO A 6 -0.53 1.63 36.22
N THR A 7 -1.22 2.68 35.77
CA THR A 7 -0.97 4.08 36.19
C THR A 7 -1.63 4.33 37.54
N ASP A 8 -1.19 5.35 38.28
CA ASP A 8 -1.79 5.70 39.57
C ASP A 8 -3.30 5.93 39.46
N GLU A 9 -3.73 6.66 38.42
CA GLU A 9 -5.16 6.85 38.07
C GLU A 9 -5.93 5.53 37.92
N ASN A 10 -5.38 4.56 37.17
CA ASN A 10 -6.03 3.28 36.93
C ASN A 10 -5.95 2.33 38.14
N LEU A 11 -4.95 2.49 39.00
CA LEU A 11 -4.85 1.75 40.25
C LEU A 11 -5.84 2.29 41.29
N ALA A 12 -5.97 3.62 41.39
CA ALA A 12 -6.92 4.27 42.27
C ALA A 12 -8.37 3.92 41.91
N SER A 13 -8.73 3.90 40.61
CA SER A 13 -10.06 3.46 40.16
C SER A 13 -10.37 1.99 40.45
N ARG A 14 -9.34 1.18 40.75
CA ARG A 14 -9.44 -0.23 41.16
C ARG A 14 -9.30 -0.44 42.67
N GLY A 15 -9.37 0.64 43.46
CA GLY A 15 -9.36 0.59 44.93
C GLY A 15 -7.99 0.68 45.59
N CYS A 16 -6.91 0.91 44.83
CA CYS A 16 -5.57 1.14 45.39
C CYS A 16 -5.34 2.64 45.64
N TYR A 17 -5.71 3.13 46.83
CA TYR A 17 -5.51 4.53 47.21
C TYR A 17 -4.04 4.81 47.51
N MET A 18 -3.41 5.68 46.71
CA MET A 18 -2.03 6.08 46.87
C MET A 18 -1.82 7.54 46.45
N PRO A 19 -0.82 8.25 47.02
CA PRO A 19 -0.42 9.56 46.51
C PRO A 19 -0.02 9.44 45.04
N SER A 20 -0.68 10.21 44.18
CA SER A 20 -0.43 10.19 42.74
C SER A 20 0.62 11.24 42.37
N MET A 21 1.74 10.79 41.82
CA MET A 21 2.78 11.67 41.31
C MET A 21 3.55 10.98 40.19
N CYS A 22 3.61 11.62 39.02
CA CYS A 22 4.35 11.11 37.88
C CYS A 22 5.83 10.94 38.23
N SER A 23 6.32 9.70 38.15
CA SER A 23 7.71 9.37 38.50
C SER A 23 8.75 10.00 37.56
N LEU A 24 8.33 10.46 36.37
CA LEU A 24 9.24 11.08 35.38
C LEU A 24 9.44 12.58 35.61
N CYS A 25 8.37 13.33 35.84
CA CYS A 25 8.44 14.80 35.98
C CYS A 25 8.42 15.28 37.43
N CYS A 26 7.89 14.47 38.36
CA CYS A 26 7.70 14.80 39.77
C CYS A 26 6.93 16.12 40.00
N ARG A 27 5.98 16.45 39.12
CA ARG A 27 5.22 17.73 39.18
C ARG A 27 3.71 17.56 39.20
N TYR A 28 3.18 16.59 38.47
CA TYR A 28 1.75 16.38 38.28
C TYR A 28 1.35 14.98 38.71
N ALA A 29 0.05 14.79 38.96
CA ALA A 29 -0.54 13.47 39.18
C ALA A 29 -0.29 12.55 37.97
N GLU A 30 -0.14 11.26 38.23
CA GLU A 30 0.15 10.27 37.21
C GLU A 30 -1.13 9.75 36.53
N THR A 31 -1.52 10.39 35.44
CA THR A 31 -2.57 9.90 34.52
C THR A 31 -1.96 9.25 33.28
N SER A 32 -2.74 8.43 32.58
CA SER A 32 -2.28 7.83 31.31
C SER A 32 -1.91 8.91 30.29
N PHE A 33 -2.77 9.92 30.14
CA PHE A 33 -2.53 11.01 29.19
C PHE A 33 -1.29 11.83 29.57
N HIS A 34 -1.12 12.15 30.86
CA HIS A 34 0.04 12.89 31.34
C HIS A 34 1.35 12.15 31.04
N ILE A 35 1.45 10.86 31.39
CA ILE A 35 2.68 10.07 31.19
C ILE A 35 3.12 10.10 29.73
N PHE A 36 2.18 9.87 28.80
CA PHE A 36 2.52 9.65 27.41
C PHE A 36 2.56 10.91 26.55
N PHE A 37 1.89 12.00 26.93
CA PHE A 37 1.72 13.16 26.04
C PHE A 37 2.11 14.50 26.69
N GLU A 38 1.81 14.74 27.96
CA GLU A 38 2.05 16.05 28.60
C GLU A 38 3.34 16.11 29.42
N CYS A 39 3.80 14.97 29.93
CA CYS A 39 4.97 14.88 30.77
C CYS A 39 6.19 15.49 30.06
N SER A 40 6.97 16.32 30.76
CA SER A 40 8.15 16.98 30.18
C SER A 40 9.19 16.02 29.61
N PHE A 41 9.21 14.77 30.09
CA PHE A 41 10.00 13.70 29.49
C PHE A 41 9.42 13.26 28.14
N ALA A 42 8.13 12.93 28.08
CA ALA A 42 7.45 12.51 26.86
C ALA A 42 7.46 13.61 25.79
N ALA A 43 7.20 14.86 26.19
CA ALA A 43 7.24 16.02 25.31
C ALA A 43 8.57 16.12 24.55
N LYS A 44 9.72 15.85 25.21
CA LYS A 44 11.03 15.85 24.53
C LYS A 44 11.14 14.80 23.44
N LEU A 45 10.60 13.60 23.66
CA LEU A 45 10.59 12.53 22.65
C LEU A 45 9.66 12.89 21.49
N TRP A 46 8.47 13.41 21.78
CA TRP A 46 7.52 13.83 20.74
C TRP A 46 8.02 15.03 19.94
N CYS A 47 8.61 16.04 20.57
CA CYS A 47 9.23 17.18 19.87
C CYS A 47 10.39 16.72 18.97
N TRP A 48 11.22 15.79 19.46
CA TRP A 48 12.27 15.19 18.64
C TRP A 48 11.68 14.46 17.41
N PHE A 49 10.65 13.63 17.61
CA PHE A 49 10.02 12.92 16.49
C PHE A 49 9.34 13.88 15.50
N ALA A 50 8.65 14.91 16.02
CA ALA A 50 8.04 15.98 15.25
C ALA A 50 9.06 16.71 14.36
N SER A 51 10.29 16.92 14.87
CA SER A 51 11.39 17.52 14.09
C SER A 51 11.85 16.65 12.92
N ILE A 52 11.79 15.31 13.05
CA ILE A 52 12.11 14.39 11.96
C ILE A 52 11.04 14.44 10.87
N LEU A 53 9.77 14.55 11.28
CA LEU A 53 8.64 14.65 10.35
C LEU A 53 8.49 16.05 9.74
N ASN A 54 9.25 17.04 10.22
CA ASN A 54 9.09 18.46 9.92
C ASN A 54 7.63 18.93 10.12
N LYS A 55 7.06 18.60 11.29
CA LYS A 55 5.68 18.92 11.66
C LYS A 55 5.59 19.36 13.12
N THR A 56 4.49 20.01 13.46
CA THR A 56 4.06 20.23 14.83
C THR A 56 3.13 19.08 15.25
N LEU A 57 3.46 18.41 16.35
CA LEU A 57 2.60 17.39 16.95
C LEU A 57 1.95 17.99 18.19
N VAL A 58 0.64 18.06 18.19
CA VAL A 58 -0.19 18.45 19.34
C VAL A 58 -1.16 17.30 19.55
N PHE A 59 -1.30 16.88 20.80
CA PHE A 59 -2.19 15.79 21.19
C PHE A 59 -3.17 16.35 22.22
N GLN A 60 -4.47 16.33 21.92
CA GLN A 60 -5.55 16.61 22.88
C GLN A 60 -6.22 15.32 23.34
N SER A 61 -6.02 14.22 22.61
CA SER A 61 -6.56 12.90 22.89
C SER A 61 -5.56 11.80 22.50
N VAL A 62 -5.78 10.58 22.98
CA VAL A 62 -4.91 9.44 22.63
C VAL A 62 -5.14 9.01 21.18
N GLU A 63 -6.34 9.23 20.66
CA GLU A 63 -6.80 8.87 19.33
C GLU A 63 -6.08 9.67 18.23
N GLU A 64 -5.72 10.92 18.51
CA GLU A 64 -4.98 11.79 17.59
C GLU A 64 -3.60 11.23 17.20
N ILE A 65 -3.06 10.28 17.97
CA ILE A 65 -1.83 9.60 17.60
C ILE A 65 -1.96 8.90 16.23
N TRP A 66 -3.15 8.42 15.90
CA TRP A 66 -3.43 7.74 14.64
C TRP A 66 -3.48 8.69 13.44
N SER A 67 -3.65 9.99 13.67
CA SER A 67 -3.58 11.00 12.60
C SER A 67 -2.20 11.03 11.91
N ILE A 68 -1.16 10.59 12.62
CA ILE A 68 0.19 10.43 12.07
C ILE A 68 0.23 9.25 11.11
N CYS A 69 -0.39 8.13 11.47
CA CYS A 69 -0.41 6.89 10.67
C CYS A 69 -1.43 6.91 9.53
N ASN A 70 -2.51 7.69 9.63
CA ASN A 70 -3.60 7.74 8.64
C ASN A 70 -3.23 8.50 7.36
N ARG A 71 -2.02 9.03 7.26
CA ARG A 71 -1.56 9.64 6.02
C ARG A 71 -1.19 8.53 5.04
N SER A 72 -1.36 8.79 3.75
CA SER A 72 -1.01 7.87 2.66
C SER A 72 0.51 7.73 2.50
N TRP A 73 1.19 7.30 3.57
CA TRP A 73 2.60 6.97 3.55
C TRP A 73 2.82 5.76 2.66
N ASN A 74 3.92 5.78 1.93
CA ASN A 74 4.34 4.59 1.20
C ASN A 74 4.73 3.46 2.18
N PRO A 75 4.61 2.17 1.79
CA PRO A 75 4.64 1.04 2.73
C PRO A 75 5.87 0.99 3.65
N GLN A 76 7.08 1.27 3.16
CA GLN A 76 8.27 1.23 4.01
C GLN A 76 8.26 2.35 5.06
N TYR A 77 7.85 3.56 4.66
CA TYR A 77 7.78 4.71 5.55
C TYR A 77 6.66 4.54 6.59
N GLN A 78 5.51 4.02 6.19
CA GLN A 78 4.41 3.71 7.11
C GLN A 78 4.88 2.81 8.24
N LEU A 79 5.65 1.78 7.90
CA LEU A 79 6.21 0.85 8.88
C LEU A 79 7.20 1.55 9.81
N VAL A 80 8.13 2.35 9.27
CA VAL A 80 9.12 3.08 10.09
C VAL A 80 8.45 4.06 11.05
N ILE A 81 7.46 4.82 10.58
CA ILE A 81 6.69 5.77 11.41
C ILE A 81 5.94 5.03 12.52
N THR A 82 5.23 3.95 12.16
CA THR A 82 4.46 3.15 13.12
C THR A 82 5.39 2.51 14.16
N ALA A 83 6.52 1.92 13.72
CA ALA A 83 7.52 1.33 14.61
C ALA A 83 8.14 2.38 15.54
N THR A 84 8.41 3.58 15.05
CA THR A 84 8.93 4.68 15.87
C THR A 84 7.95 5.06 16.96
N MET A 85 6.67 5.26 16.61
CA MET A 85 5.62 5.62 17.57
C MET A 85 5.48 4.58 18.68
N ILE A 86 5.43 3.29 18.32
CA ILE A 86 5.37 2.19 19.28
C ILE A 86 6.60 2.22 20.20
N ASN A 87 7.79 2.43 19.65
CA ASN A 87 9.02 2.50 20.44
C ASN A 87 9.09 3.72 21.35
N ILE A 88 8.51 4.87 20.96
CA ILE A 88 8.39 6.05 21.84
C ILE A 88 7.52 5.73 23.05
N ILE A 89 6.31 5.20 22.82
CA ILE A 89 5.39 4.80 23.91
C ILE A 89 6.07 3.79 24.83
N ASN A 90 6.70 2.76 24.26
CA ASN A 90 7.41 1.75 25.03
C ASN A 90 8.57 2.34 25.85
N SER A 91 9.34 3.27 25.27
CA SER A 91 10.47 3.91 25.95
C SER A 91 10.04 4.81 27.09
N ILE A 92 8.91 5.52 26.95
CA ILE A 92 8.33 6.33 28.02
C ILE A 92 7.90 5.42 29.17
N TRP A 93 7.16 4.34 28.85
CA TRP A 93 6.70 3.38 29.85
C TRP A 93 7.86 2.71 30.59
N TYR A 94 8.88 2.28 29.84
CA TYR A 94 10.09 1.69 30.39
C TYR A 94 10.83 2.67 31.32
N ALA A 95 11.04 3.92 30.88
CA ALA A 95 11.70 4.93 31.70
C ALA A 95 10.93 5.20 33.01
N ARG A 96 9.60 5.27 32.95
CA ARG A 96 8.75 5.41 34.15
C ARG A 96 8.95 4.25 35.10
N ASN A 97 8.91 3.01 34.59
CA ASN A 97 9.04 1.81 35.44
C ASN A 97 10.43 1.68 36.06
N GLN A 98 11.48 2.00 35.31
CA GLN A 98 12.86 1.98 35.84
C GLN A 98 13.03 3.00 36.98
N GLN A 99 12.45 4.19 36.83
CA GLN A 99 12.49 5.18 37.89
C GLN A 99 11.65 4.75 39.10
N ARG A 100 10.47 4.16 38.87
CA ARG A 100 9.52 3.83 39.93
C ARG A 100 9.91 2.59 40.75
N PHE A 101 10.36 1.53 40.08
CA PHE A 101 10.58 0.22 40.71
C PHE A 101 12.05 -0.11 40.93
N SER A 102 12.96 0.64 40.29
CA SER A 102 14.40 0.41 40.42
C SER A 102 15.19 1.66 40.79
N ASN A 103 14.51 2.81 41.00
CA ASN A 103 15.13 4.11 41.25
C ASN A 103 16.21 4.48 40.21
N LYS A 104 16.05 4.00 38.98
CA LYS A 104 16.98 4.21 37.86
C LYS A 104 16.43 5.30 36.95
N LYS A 105 17.04 6.48 37.01
CA LYS A 105 16.65 7.62 36.18
C LYS A 105 17.24 7.49 34.77
N ILE A 106 16.37 7.27 33.79
CA ILE A 106 16.76 7.25 32.37
C ILE A 106 16.70 8.67 31.81
N HIS A 107 17.76 9.08 31.10
CA HIS A 107 17.77 10.36 30.40
C HIS A 107 17.07 10.22 29.03
N TRP A 108 16.28 11.23 28.65
CA TRP A 108 15.47 11.20 27.42
C TRP A 108 16.28 10.99 26.14
N ARG A 109 17.54 11.46 26.08
CA ARG A 109 18.45 11.20 24.95
C ARG A 109 18.81 9.72 24.81
N SER A 110 18.95 9.00 25.93
CA SER A 110 19.18 7.55 25.90
C SER A 110 17.95 6.83 25.33
N SER A 111 16.75 7.26 25.72
CA SER A 111 15.51 6.74 25.14
C SER A 111 15.41 6.99 23.64
N ILE A 112 15.82 8.18 23.15
CA ILE A 112 15.90 8.45 21.71
C ILE A 112 16.85 7.46 21.01
N SER A 113 18.03 7.20 21.58
CA SER A 113 18.97 6.24 21.01
C SER A 113 18.37 4.84 20.91
N THR A 114 17.64 4.41 21.93
CA THR A 114 16.90 3.13 21.92
C THR A 114 15.80 3.12 20.84
N VAL A 115 15.02 4.20 20.74
CA VAL A 115 13.96 4.33 19.71
C VAL A 115 14.54 4.24 18.31
N ILE A 116 15.65 4.95 18.03
CA ILE A 116 16.32 4.90 16.73
C ILE A 116 16.78 3.47 16.43
N SER A 117 17.44 2.81 17.40
CA SER A 117 18.01 1.47 17.21
C SER A 117 16.92 0.42 16.94
N ASN A 118 15.83 0.43 17.71
CA ASN A 118 14.73 -0.50 17.53
C ASN A 118 13.95 -0.23 16.23
N THR A 119 13.79 1.04 15.86
CA THR A 119 13.14 1.41 14.60
C THR A 119 14.00 0.98 13.41
N ALA A 120 15.32 1.13 13.48
CA ALA A 120 16.26 0.65 12.48
C ALA A 120 16.12 -0.85 12.26
N LEU A 121 16.01 -1.62 13.35
CA LEU A 121 15.81 -3.08 13.29
C LEU A 121 14.51 -3.42 12.54
N SER A 122 13.38 -2.84 12.93
CA SER A 122 12.10 -3.08 12.24
C SER A 122 12.11 -2.63 10.78
N GLY A 123 12.71 -1.46 10.50
CA GLY A 123 12.77 -0.87 9.16
C GLY A 123 13.68 -1.63 8.21
N ASN A 124 14.76 -2.25 8.70
CA ASN A 124 15.70 -3.03 7.88
C ASN A 124 15.23 -4.47 7.64
N LEU A 125 14.39 -5.03 8.52
CA LEU A 125 13.84 -6.38 8.36
C LEU A 125 12.60 -6.43 7.45
N THR A 126 12.04 -5.28 7.07
CA THR A 126 10.84 -5.24 6.24
C THR A 126 11.10 -5.59 4.77
N LYS A 127 10.10 -6.18 4.11
CA LYS A 127 10.07 -6.32 2.64
C LYS A 127 9.30 -5.19 1.96
N ALA A 128 8.77 -4.25 2.73
CA ALA A 128 8.05 -3.09 2.21
C ALA A 128 8.98 -2.22 1.37
N VAL A 129 8.44 -1.72 0.26
CA VAL A 129 9.19 -0.96 -0.74
C VAL A 129 9.02 0.53 -0.48
N ALA A 130 10.10 1.30 -0.62
CA ALA A 130 10.10 2.75 -0.55
C ALA A 130 9.69 3.42 -1.86
N SER A 131 9.09 4.60 -1.74
CA SER A 131 8.88 5.54 -2.85
C SER A 131 10.12 6.39 -3.12
N ALA A 132 10.20 6.92 -4.35
CA ALA A 132 11.26 7.83 -4.81
C ALA A 132 11.17 9.27 -4.23
N SER A 133 10.40 9.50 -3.17
CA SER A 133 10.26 10.83 -2.58
C SER A 133 11.48 11.21 -1.74
N ILE A 134 12.13 12.33 -2.11
CA ILE A 134 13.30 12.87 -1.38
C ILE A 134 12.92 13.26 0.07
N SER A 135 11.74 13.86 0.28
CA SER A 135 11.30 14.26 1.63
C SER A 135 11.15 13.06 2.55
N ASN A 136 10.70 11.92 2.01
CA ASN A 136 10.56 10.70 2.78
C ASN A 136 11.94 10.04 3.03
N PHE A 137 12.87 10.12 2.07
CA PHE A 137 14.22 9.56 2.21
C PHE A 137 14.97 10.10 3.44
N VAL A 138 14.79 11.39 3.78
CA VAL A 138 15.38 12.01 4.98
C VAL A 138 14.95 11.27 6.25
N ILE A 139 13.69 10.82 6.33
CA ILE A 139 13.15 10.09 7.48
C ILE A 139 13.91 8.77 7.66
N LEU A 140 14.03 7.95 6.60
CA LEU A 140 14.75 6.67 6.69
C LEU A 140 16.21 6.85 7.12
N LYS A 141 16.88 7.88 6.61
CA LYS A 141 18.25 8.21 7.00
C LYS A 141 18.37 8.59 8.47
N LYS A 142 17.41 9.32 9.03
CA LYS A 142 17.41 9.64 10.48
C LYS A 142 17.29 8.39 11.36
N PHE A 143 16.65 7.33 10.87
CA PHE A 143 16.52 6.05 11.58
C PHE A 143 17.54 4.99 11.17
N ASN A 144 18.53 5.33 10.33
CA ASN A 144 19.49 4.36 9.78
C ASN A 144 18.82 3.12 9.13
N VAL A 145 17.72 3.38 8.41
CA VAL A 145 16.99 2.36 7.64
C VAL A 145 17.45 2.39 6.19
N ASN A 146 17.74 1.20 5.65
CA ASN A 146 18.12 1.00 4.26
C ASN A 146 16.91 1.21 3.34
N LEU A 147 17.14 1.91 2.23
CA LEU A 147 16.12 2.12 1.21
C LEU A 147 15.86 0.80 0.48
N HIS A 148 14.60 0.34 0.43
CA HIS A 148 14.22 -0.83 -0.37
C HIS A 148 13.54 -0.36 -1.66
N PRO A 149 14.26 -0.26 -2.79
CA PRO A 149 13.71 0.25 -4.03
C PRO A 149 12.71 -0.72 -4.67
N HIS A 150 11.84 -0.19 -5.53
CA HIS A 150 11.01 -1.02 -6.39
C HIS A 150 11.89 -1.91 -7.28
N LYS A 151 11.43 -3.14 -7.54
CA LYS A 151 12.05 -3.98 -8.56
C LYS A 151 11.98 -3.23 -9.89
N ALA A 152 13.10 -3.19 -10.63
CA ALA A 152 13.11 -2.61 -11.96
C ALA A 152 12.02 -3.29 -12.83
N PRO A 153 11.29 -2.53 -13.66
CA PRO A 153 10.32 -3.11 -14.56
C PRO A 153 11.03 -4.10 -15.49
N LYS A 154 10.44 -5.27 -15.70
CA LYS A 154 10.89 -6.20 -16.73
C LYS A 154 10.44 -5.64 -18.08
N ILE A 155 11.38 -5.14 -18.87
CA ILE A 155 11.13 -4.77 -20.26
C ILE A 155 11.14 -6.06 -21.06
N ILE A 156 9.97 -6.48 -21.55
CA ILE A 156 9.82 -7.65 -22.40
C ILE A 156 9.59 -7.14 -23.82
N GLU A 157 10.45 -7.55 -24.75
CA GLU A 157 10.25 -7.26 -26.16
C GLU A 157 9.06 -8.08 -26.69
N VAL A 158 8.06 -7.41 -27.26
CA VAL A 158 6.89 -8.06 -27.88
C VAL A 158 7.04 -7.98 -29.39
N LEU A 159 7.65 -9.00 -29.99
CA LEU A 159 7.75 -9.16 -31.44
C LEU A 159 6.39 -9.60 -32.01
N ARG A 160 5.62 -8.65 -32.56
CA ARG A 160 4.39 -8.96 -33.30
C ARG A 160 4.76 -9.40 -34.72
N LYS A 161 4.32 -10.59 -35.13
CA LYS A 161 4.49 -11.03 -36.53
C LYS A 161 3.41 -10.38 -37.40
N PRO A 162 3.77 -9.60 -38.43
CA PRO A 162 2.80 -9.09 -39.38
C PRO A 162 2.14 -10.22 -40.18
N PRO A 163 0.90 -10.03 -40.66
CA PRO A 163 0.30 -10.97 -41.61
C PRO A 163 1.02 -10.94 -42.96
N ILE A 164 0.77 -11.98 -43.76
CA ILE A 164 1.24 -12.08 -45.15
C ILE A 164 0.71 -10.86 -45.94
N PRO A 165 1.43 -10.32 -46.95
CA PRO A 165 0.89 -9.27 -47.82
C PRO A 165 -0.51 -9.61 -48.35
N LEU A 166 -1.37 -8.59 -48.46
CA LEU A 166 -2.80 -8.69 -48.82
C LEU A 166 -3.70 -9.36 -47.77
N TRP A 167 -3.18 -9.77 -46.62
CA TRP A 167 -3.96 -10.21 -45.48
C TRP A 167 -4.13 -9.10 -44.46
N THR A 168 -5.29 -9.10 -43.81
CA THR A 168 -5.57 -8.28 -42.64
C THR A 168 -5.60 -9.18 -41.42
N LYS A 169 -4.83 -8.85 -40.38
CA LYS A 169 -4.87 -9.56 -39.10
C LYS A 169 -5.79 -8.84 -38.13
N CYS A 170 -6.68 -9.57 -37.47
CA CYS A 170 -7.49 -9.06 -36.38
C CYS A 170 -7.19 -9.85 -35.10
N ASN A 171 -6.77 -9.14 -34.06
CA ASN A 171 -6.67 -9.70 -32.71
C ASN A 171 -7.94 -9.34 -31.94
N THR A 172 -8.66 -10.32 -31.41
CA THR A 172 -9.88 -10.12 -30.61
C THR A 172 -9.68 -10.61 -29.18
N ASP A 173 -10.41 -10.00 -28.25
CA ASP A 173 -10.44 -10.35 -26.83
C ASP A 173 -11.85 -10.09 -26.27
N GLY A 174 -12.29 -10.93 -25.35
CA GLY A 174 -13.58 -10.87 -24.68
C GLY A 174 -13.44 -10.81 -23.16
N SER A 175 -14.12 -9.86 -22.53
CA SER A 175 -14.13 -9.72 -21.08
C SER A 175 -15.56 -9.82 -20.53
N SER A 176 -15.73 -10.55 -19.44
CA SER A 176 -17.00 -10.65 -18.71
C SER A 176 -16.81 -10.42 -17.22
N THR A 177 -17.71 -9.66 -16.62
CA THR A 177 -17.94 -9.62 -15.18
C THR A 177 -19.24 -10.38 -14.85
N SER A 178 -19.65 -10.40 -13.58
CA SER A 178 -20.92 -11.02 -13.17
C SER A 178 -22.16 -10.33 -13.71
N THR A 179 -22.05 -9.09 -14.21
CA THR A 179 -23.20 -8.25 -14.59
C THR A 179 -23.10 -7.67 -16.00
N SER A 180 -21.99 -7.88 -16.72
CA SER A 180 -21.83 -7.36 -18.08
C SER A 180 -20.67 -8.06 -18.78
N SER A 181 -20.74 -8.11 -20.09
CA SER A 181 -19.73 -8.59 -21.00
C SER A 181 -19.47 -7.58 -22.10
N ALA A 182 -18.25 -7.58 -22.61
CA ALA A 182 -17.83 -6.74 -23.70
C ALA A 182 -16.76 -7.45 -24.52
N CYS A 183 -16.65 -7.09 -25.79
CA CYS A 183 -15.64 -7.60 -26.68
C CYS A 183 -14.92 -6.44 -27.36
N GLY A 184 -13.74 -6.73 -27.92
CA GLY A 184 -13.03 -5.77 -28.74
C GLY A 184 -12.07 -6.46 -29.69
N GLY A 185 -11.55 -5.68 -30.63
CA GLY A 185 -10.55 -6.18 -31.54
C GLY A 185 -9.79 -5.08 -32.27
N ILE A 186 -8.62 -5.45 -32.79
CA ILE A 186 -7.71 -4.55 -33.50
C ILE A 186 -7.27 -5.18 -34.81
N PHE A 187 -7.57 -4.49 -35.91
CA PHE A 187 -7.16 -4.83 -37.27
C PHE A 187 -5.85 -4.17 -37.65
N ARG A 188 -4.95 -4.94 -38.26
CA ARG A 188 -3.67 -4.45 -38.80
C ARG A 188 -3.38 -5.04 -40.17
N ASN A 189 -2.69 -4.26 -41.00
CA ASN A 189 -2.17 -4.73 -42.28
C ASN A 189 -0.79 -5.41 -42.12
N HIS A 190 -0.21 -5.85 -43.24
CA HIS A 190 1.12 -6.47 -43.32
C HIS A 190 2.29 -5.55 -42.93
N ASP A 191 2.11 -4.23 -42.97
CA ASP A 191 3.09 -3.25 -42.46
C ASP A 191 2.94 -3.02 -40.94
N SER A 192 2.09 -3.82 -40.27
CA SER A 192 1.67 -3.62 -38.88
C SER A 192 0.95 -2.29 -38.61
N ALA A 193 0.53 -1.59 -39.65
CA ALA A 193 -0.24 -0.36 -39.54
C ALA A 193 -1.65 -0.67 -39.03
N LEU A 194 -2.13 0.16 -38.11
CA LEU A 194 -3.49 0.07 -37.59
C LEU A 194 -4.49 0.42 -38.70
N LEU A 195 -5.46 -0.47 -38.95
CA LEU A 195 -6.56 -0.21 -39.88
C LEU A 195 -7.84 0.21 -39.15
N LEU A 196 -8.21 -0.53 -38.11
CA LEU A 196 -9.46 -0.33 -37.36
C LEU A 196 -9.33 -0.92 -35.95
N CYS A 197 -10.00 -0.30 -34.98
CA CYS A 197 -10.28 -0.90 -33.67
C CYS A 197 -11.79 -0.88 -33.43
N PHE A 198 -12.30 -1.86 -32.68
CA PHE A 198 -13.65 -1.84 -32.15
C PHE A 198 -13.68 -2.29 -30.69
N ALA A 199 -14.70 -1.82 -29.97
CA ALA A 199 -15.05 -2.26 -28.63
C ALA A 199 -16.56 -2.12 -28.46
N GLU A 200 -17.23 -3.19 -28.07
CA GLU A 200 -18.69 -3.25 -27.99
C GLU A 200 -19.13 -3.94 -26.69
N ASN A 201 -20.16 -3.38 -26.05
CA ASN A 201 -20.81 -4.03 -24.90
C ASN A 201 -21.78 -5.08 -25.44
N THR A 202 -21.59 -6.34 -25.03
CA THR A 202 -22.38 -7.48 -25.49
C THR A 202 -23.54 -7.83 -24.54
N GLY A 203 -23.78 -7.01 -23.52
CA GLY A 203 -24.83 -7.20 -22.52
C GLY A 203 -24.41 -8.19 -21.43
N GLU A 204 -25.35 -8.88 -20.81
CA GLU A 204 -25.06 -9.92 -19.84
C GLU A 204 -24.64 -11.22 -20.55
N GLY A 205 -23.44 -11.70 -20.26
CA GLY A 205 -22.88 -12.88 -20.90
C GLY A 205 -21.64 -13.38 -20.18
N ASN A 206 -21.28 -14.64 -20.40
CA ASN A 206 -20.06 -15.22 -19.87
C ASN A 206 -18.85 -14.92 -20.77
N ALA A 207 -17.65 -15.30 -20.33
CA ALA A 207 -16.42 -15.06 -21.08
C ALA A 207 -16.46 -15.67 -22.49
N PHE A 208 -17.01 -16.88 -22.65
CA PHE A 208 -17.14 -17.51 -23.96
C PHE A 208 -18.04 -16.71 -24.91
N HIS A 209 -19.16 -16.18 -24.42
CA HIS A 209 -20.04 -15.30 -25.19
C HIS A 209 -19.32 -14.03 -25.64
N ALA A 210 -18.59 -13.37 -24.73
CA ALA A 210 -17.82 -12.17 -25.04
C ALA A 210 -16.77 -12.43 -26.14
N GLU A 211 -15.99 -13.51 -25.99
CA GLU A 211 -14.97 -13.93 -26.94
C GLU A 211 -15.56 -14.26 -28.32
N LEU A 212 -16.65 -15.04 -28.35
CA LEU A 212 -17.31 -15.41 -29.59
C LEU A 212 -17.91 -14.19 -30.30
N SER A 213 -18.55 -13.29 -29.56
CA SER A 213 -19.07 -12.03 -30.10
C SER A 213 -17.97 -11.16 -30.68
N GLY A 214 -16.80 -11.08 -30.03
CA GLY A 214 -15.62 -10.39 -30.57
C GLY A 214 -15.15 -10.98 -31.91
N ALA A 215 -15.04 -12.31 -31.98
CA ALA A 215 -14.67 -13.02 -33.20
C ALA A 215 -15.68 -12.81 -34.34
N MET A 216 -16.97 -12.96 -34.06
CA MET A 216 -18.05 -12.72 -35.03
C MET A 216 -18.03 -11.29 -35.55
N ARG A 217 -17.90 -10.32 -34.64
CA ARG A 217 -17.86 -8.91 -34.99
C ARG A 217 -16.67 -8.56 -35.86
N ALA A 218 -15.51 -9.18 -35.61
CA ALA A 218 -14.34 -9.02 -36.47
C ALA A 218 -14.59 -9.54 -37.90
N ILE A 219 -15.31 -10.66 -38.06
CA ILE A 219 -15.63 -11.21 -39.38
C ILE A 219 -16.60 -10.28 -40.13
N GLU A 220 -17.63 -9.76 -39.45
CA GLU A 220 -18.58 -8.81 -40.03
C GLU A 220 -17.89 -7.54 -40.53
N LEU A 221 -17.02 -6.95 -39.68
CA LEU A 221 -16.26 -5.76 -40.05
C LEU A 221 -15.32 -6.05 -41.22
N ALA A 222 -14.61 -7.17 -41.21
CA ALA A 222 -13.76 -7.55 -42.35
C ALA A 222 -14.56 -7.63 -43.66
N LYS A 223 -15.77 -8.21 -43.61
CA LYS A 223 -16.65 -8.26 -44.78
C LYS A 223 -17.12 -6.87 -45.22
N GLN A 224 -17.53 -6.02 -44.28
CA GLN A 224 -17.98 -4.65 -44.53
C GLN A 224 -16.90 -3.80 -45.23
N TYR A 225 -15.63 -3.97 -44.84
CA TYR A 225 -14.50 -3.26 -45.43
C TYR A 225 -13.86 -3.98 -46.65
N ASN A 226 -14.50 -5.04 -47.16
CA ASN A 226 -14.01 -5.86 -48.28
C ASN A 226 -12.60 -6.46 -48.06
N TRP A 227 -12.24 -6.77 -46.81
CA TRP A 227 -11.01 -7.49 -46.48
C TRP A 227 -11.22 -8.99 -46.63
N ASN A 228 -11.05 -9.47 -47.86
CA ASN A 228 -11.33 -10.86 -48.23
C ASN A 228 -10.37 -11.89 -47.60
N ASN A 229 -9.20 -11.47 -47.16
CA ASN A 229 -8.19 -12.32 -46.52
C ASN A 229 -8.02 -11.90 -45.05
N LEU A 230 -8.73 -12.57 -44.14
CA LEU A 230 -8.71 -12.28 -42.71
C LEU A 230 -7.92 -13.35 -41.95
N TRP A 231 -6.90 -12.91 -41.22
CA TRP A 231 -6.25 -13.70 -40.17
C TRP A 231 -6.85 -13.27 -38.82
N LEU A 232 -7.83 -14.03 -38.34
CA LEU A 232 -8.38 -13.85 -37.00
C LEU A 232 -7.53 -14.58 -35.95
N GLU A 233 -7.13 -13.86 -34.90
CA GLU A 233 -6.38 -14.38 -33.76
C GLU A 233 -7.16 -14.08 -32.47
N CYS A 234 -7.55 -15.16 -31.79
CA CYS A 234 -8.29 -15.17 -30.52
C CYS A 234 -7.57 -16.16 -29.60
N ASP A 235 -7.49 -15.87 -28.31
CA ASP A 235 -6.83 -16.72 -27.31
C ASP A 235 -7.80 -17.74 -26.66
N SER A 236 -9.10 -17.64 -26.95
CA SER A 236 -10.11 -18.60 -26.53
C SER A 236 -10.11 -19.86 -27.40
N ASN A 237 -9.54 -20.95 -26.87
CA ASN A 237 -9.58 -22.27 -27.51
C ASN A 237 -11.00 -22.74 -27.83
N LEU A 238 -11.99 -22.41 -27.00
CA LEU A 238 -13.39 -22.77 -27.22
C LEU A 238 -13.95 -22.10 -28.48
N VAL A 239 -13.62 -20.82 -28.70
CA VAL A 239 -14.05 -20.09 -29.90
C VAL A 239 -13.36 -20.64 -31.14
N ILE A 240 -12.06 -20.92 -31.06
CA ILE A 240 -11.32 -21.56 -32.16
C ILE A 240 -11.95 -22.91 -32.53
N MET A 241 -12.32 -23.72 -31.55
CA MET A 241 -12.98 -25.01 -31.78
C MET A 241 -14.37 -24.83 -32.40
N ALA A 242 -15.17 -23.88 -31.89
CA ALA A 242 -16.51 -23.62 -32.41
C ALA A 242 -16.48 -23.18 -33.88
N ILE A 243 -15.55 -22.30 -34.26
CA ILE A 243 -15.42 -21.80 -35.64
C ILE A 243 -14.87 -22.88 -36.60
N LYS A 244 -13.99 -23.76 -36.12
CA LYS A 244 -13.40 -24.82 -36.95
C LYS A 244 -14.30 -26.04 -37.13
N ASN A 245 -15.34 -26.20 -36.31
CA ASN A 245 -16.17 -27.39 -36.35
C ASN A 245 -17.23 -27.29 -37.46
N HIS A 246 -17.07 -28.10 -38.53
CA HIS A 246 -17.99 -28.16 -39.67
C HIS A 246 -19.30 -28.92 -39.39
N SER A 247 -19.54 -29.37 -38.16
CA SER A 247 -20.71 -30.18 -37.78
C SER A 247 -21.89 -29.38 -37.22
N ILE A 248 -21.82 -28.05 -37.19
CA ILE A 248 -22.94 -27.19 -36.80
C ILE A 248 -23.45 -26.51 -38.09
N PRO A 249 -24.70 -26.77 -38.51
CA PRO A 249 -25.27 -26.21 -39.74
C PRO A 249 -25.45 -24.69 -39.67
#